data_AF-A0A2G5DIX2-F1
#
_entry.id   AF-A0A2G5DIX2-F1
#
_cell.length_a   1.000
_cell.length_b   1.000
_cell.length_c   1.000
_cell.angle_alpha   90.00
_cell.angle_beta   90.00
_cell.angle_gamma   90.00
#
_symmetry.space_group_name_H-M   'P 1'
#
loop_
_entity.id
_entity.type
_entity.pdbx_description
1 polymer ?
#
loop_
_entity_poly.entity_id
_entity_poly.type
_entity_poly.pdbx_seq_one_letter_code
_entity_poly.pdbx_strand_id
1 'polypeptide(L)'
;MKTPNNAQEGGYPIDAVFMPVLNANHSILSYGDEKHEILFLEIWTNGSLTPKEALYEAARNLIDLFIPFLQAEEQDRNLEDNQGRVSLPFFTLHDVLDKLRKNKDESN
;
A
#
# COMPACT_ATOMS: atom_id res chain seq x y z
N MET A 1 7.28 -36.66 -22.69
CA MET A 1 7.50 -35.38 -21.99
C MET A 1 8.99 -35.09 -22.06
N LYS A 2 9.44 -34.21 -22.97
CA LYS A 2 10.85 -33.89 -23.18
C LYS A 2 11.10 -32.48 -22.63
N THR A 3 11.96 -32.37 -21.62
CA THR A 3 12.60 -31.11 -21.22
C THR A 3 13.62 -30.73 -22.29
N PRO A 4 13.63 -29.50 -22.82
CA PRO A 4 14.67 -29.07 -23.74
C PRO A 4 15.93 -28.71 -22.94
N ASN A 5 16.90 -29.61 -23.01
CA ASN A 5 18.26 -29.44 -22.51
C ASN A 5 19.04 -28.52 -23.46
N ASN A 6 18.95 -27.20 -23.27
CA ASN A 6 19.62 -26.22 -24.13
C ASN A 6 20.41 -25.15 -23.34
N ALA A 7 20.59 -25.30 -22.04
CA ALA A 7 21.49 -24.45 -21.27
C ALA A 7 22.94 -24.95 -21.41
N GLN A 8 23.51 -24.82 -22.61
CA GLN A 8 24.94 -25.07 -22.84
C GLN A 8 25.76 -23.94 -22.20
N GLU A 9 26.14 -24.16 -20.94
CA GLU A 9 27.55 -24.32 -20.53
C GLU A 9 28.52 -23.19 -20.94
N GLY A 10 28.47 -22.06 -20.21
CA GLY A 10 29.45 -20.97 -20.35
C GLY A 10 29.02 -19.62 -19.77
N GLY A 11 27.75 -19.48 -19.38
CA GLY A 11 27.26 -18.28 -18.71
C GLY A 11 27.58 -18.29 -17.22
N TYR A 12 28.15 -17.21 -16.71
CA TYR A 12 28.22 -16.97 -15.28
C TYR A 12 26.89 -16.36 -14.84
N PRO A 13 26.08 -17.05 -14.00
CA PRO A 13 24.86 -16.44 -13.49
C PRO A 13 25.25 -15.22 -12.65
N ILE A 14 24.87 -14.04 -13.11
CA ILE A 14 25.00 -12.80 -12.35
C ILE A 14 23.68 -12.60 -11.62
N ASP A 15 23.77 -12.34 -10.32
CA ASP A 15 22.60 -11.97 -9.53
C ASP A 15 22.09 -10.62 -10.01
N ALA A 16 20.87 -10.62 -10.53
CA ALA A 16 20.25 -9.41 -11.02
C ALA A 16 19.59 -8.69 -9.84
N VAL A 17 20.18 -7.57 -9.41
CA VAL A 17 19.66 -6.77 -8.31
C VAL A 17 18.46 -5.96 -8.78
N PHE A 18 17.26 -6.54 -8.65
CA PHE A 18 15.98 -5.88 -8.96
C PHE A 18 15.35 -5.21 -7.73
N MET A 19 16.17 -4.67 -6.83
CA MET A 19 15.71 -3.96 -5.64
C MET A 19 16.06 -2.48 -5.77
N PRO A 20 15.14 -1.65 -6.30
CA PRO A 20 15.41 -0.22 -6.52
C PRO A 20 15.55 0.56 -5.21
N VAL A 21 14.93 0.08 -4.12
CA VAL A 21 15.07 0.63 -2.77
C VAL A 21 16.18 -0.11 -2.02
N LEU A 22 17.21 0.62 -1.63
CA LEU A 22 18.39 0.10 -0.94
C LEU A 22 18.20 0.06 0.57
N ASN A 23 17.54 1.08 1.12
CA ASN A 23 17.26 1.17 2.56
C ASN A 23 16.05 2.09 2.80
N ALA A 24 15.36 1.89 3.92
CA ALA A 24 14.29 2.74 4.40
C ALA A 24 14.36 2.85 5.92
N ASN A 25 14.37 4.09 6.43
CA ASN A 25 14.36 4.39 7.85
C ASN A 25 13.17 5.31 8.18
N HIS A 26 12.72 5.28 9.42
CA HIS A 26 11.60 6.07 9.88
C HIS A 26 11.81 6.59 11.30
N SER A 27 11.19 7.71 11.61
CA SER A 27 11.07 8.20 12.99
C SER A 27 9.73 8.89 13.17
N ILE A 28 9.20 8.82 14.39
CA ILE A 28 7.90 9.40 14.74
C ILE A 28 8.14 10.42 15.83
N LEU A 29 7.62 11.63 15.63
CA LEU A 29 7.65 12.71 16.59
C LEU A 29 6.23 13.03 17.05
N SER A 30 5.94 12.79 18.32
CA SER A 30 4.67 13.22 18.93
C SER A 30 4.70 14.74 19.18
N TYR A 31 3.62 15.43 18.83
CA TYR A 31 3.47 16.88 18.97
C TYR A 31 2.25 17.22 19.84
N GLY A 32 2.47 17.97 20.92
CA GLY A 32 1.44 18.37 21.89
C GLY A 32 1.06 17.25 22.87
N ASP A 33 -0.22 17.19 23.27
CA ASP A 33 -0.77 16.22 24.22
C ASP A 33 -0.95 14.81 23.60
N GLU A 34 0.08 14.29 22.92
CA GLU A 34 0.17 12.92 22.36
C GLU A 34 -0.87 12.56 21.28
N LYS A 35 -1.78 13.47 20.92
CA LYS A 35 -2.84 13.22 19.92
C LYS A 35 -2.42 13.46 18.47
N HIS A 36 -1.26 14.09 18.25
CA HIS A 36 -0.75 14.38 16.92
C HIS A 36 0.67 13.84 16.79
N GLU A 37 0.96 13.26 15.64
CA GLU A 37 2.27 12.68 15.34
C GLU A 37 2.72 13.14 13.96
N ILE A 38 4.03 13.33 13.83
CA ILE A 38 4.72 13.62 12.57
C ILE A 38 5.62 12.43 12.26
N LEU A 39 5.39 11.80 11.11
CA LEU A 39 6.21 10.72 10.60
C LEU A 39 7.27 11.27 9.63
N PHE A 40 8.53 10.98 9.91
CA PHE A 40 9.65 11.21 9.00
C PHE A 40 10.04 9.89 8.33
N LEU A 41 10.19 9.92 7.01
CA LEU A 41 10.64 8.78 6.21
C LEU A 41 11.93 9.16 5.48
N GLU A 42 12.94 8.33 5.62
CA GLU A 42 14.20 8.41 4.89
C GLU A 42 14.31 7.19 3.97
N ILE A 43 14.35 7.44 2.65
CA ILE A 43 14.33 6.38 1.65
C ILE A 43 15.55 6.55 0.75
N TRP A 44 16.38 5.51 0.67
CA TRP A 44 17.54 5.46 -0.21
C TRP A 44 17.27 4.55 -1.39
N THR A 45 17.43 5.08 -2.60
CA THR A 45 17.21 4.35 -3.85
C THR A 45 18.49 4.29 -4.68
N ASN A 46 18.62 3.29 -5.54
CA ASN A 46 19.75 3.19 -6.48
C ASN A 46 19.65 4.11 -7.70
N GLY A 47 18.57 4.91 -7.80
CA GLY A 47 18.34 5.88 -8.88
C GLY A 47 17.52 5.36 -10.06
N SER A 48 17.24 4.05 -10.13
CA SER A 48 16.29 3.50 -11.12
C SER A 48 14.84 3.90 -10.85
N LEU A 49 14.54 4.26 -9.60
CA LEU A 49 13.30 4.85 -9.12
C LEU A 49 13.65 5.96 -8.15
N THR A 50 12.94 7.09 -8.18
CA THR A 50 13.15 8.15 -7.18
C THR A 50 12.52 7.76 -5.83
N PRO A 51 13.00 8.32 -4.70
CA PRO A 51 12.40 8.05 -3.38
C PRO A 51 10.89 8.33 -3.31
N LYS A 52 10.43 9.36 -4.03
CA LYS A 52 9.02 9.72 -4.10
C LYS A 52 8.19 8.67 -4.83
N GLU A 53 8.68 8.18 -5.96
CA GLU A 53 8.00 7.13 -6.72
C GLU A 53 8.01 5.80 -5.95
N ALA A 54 9.10 5.48 -5.24
CA ALA A 54 9.16 4.33 -4.36
C ALA A 54 8.08 4.37 -3.27
N LEU A 55 7.88 5.55 -2.65
CA LEU A 55 6.82 5.75 -1.67
C LEU A 55 5.42 5.61 -2.30
N TYR A 56 5.22 6.12 -3.52
CA TYR A 56 3.95 6.00 -4.24
C TYR A 56 3.60 4.54 -4.56
N GLU A 57 4.55 3.77 -5.10
CA GLU A 57 4.36 2.35 -5.39
C GLU A 57 4.14 1.53 -4.11
N ALA A 58 4.87 1.82 -3.03
CA ALA A 58 4.66 1.17 -1.74
C ALA A 58 3.26 1.44 -1.17
N ALA A 59 2.78 2.68 -1.24
CA ALA A 59 1.43 3.04 -0.80
C ALA A 59 0.36 2.32 -1.63
N ARG A 60 0.52 2.26 -2.95
CA ARG A 60 -0.40 1.52 -3.84
C ARG A 60 -0.46 0.04 -3.48
N ASN A 61 0.70 -0.61 -3.32
CA ASN A 61 0.79 -2.01 -2.92
C ASN A 61 0.15 -2.26 -1.54
N LEU A 62 0.33 -1.34 -0.60
CA LEU A 62 -0.29 -1.43 0.73
C LEU A 62 -1.81 -1.38 0.62
N ILE A 63 -2.37 -0.47 -0.18
CA ILE A 63 -3.82 -0.41 -0.39
C ILE A 63 -4.32 -1.69 -1.04
N ASP A 64 -3.67 -2.14 -2.12
CA ASP A 64 -4.04 -3.37 -2.84
C ASP A 64 -4.02 -4.60 -1.92
N LEU A 65 -3.08 -4.65 -0.96
CA LEU A 65 -3.00 -5.70 0.06
C LEU A 65 -4.23 -5.71 1.00
N PHE A 66 -4.77 -4.54 1.34
CA PHE A 66 -5.91 -4.41 2.26
C PHE A 66 -7.28 -4.54 1.60
N ILE A 67 -7.38 -4.34 0.27
CA ILE A 67 -8.66 -4.43 -0.46
C ILE A 67 -9.44 -5.73 -0.16
N PRO A 68 -8.84 -6.94 -0.17
CA PRO A 68 -9.59 -8.17 0.09
C PRO A 68 -10.22 -8.21 1.49
N PHE A 69 -9.56 -7.63 2.50
CA PHE A 69 -10.07 -7.59 3.87
C PHE A 69 -11.23 -6.60 4.03
N LEU A 70 -11.17 -5.47 3.32
CA LEU A 70 -12.27 -4.49 3.29
C LEU A 70 -13.51 -5.07 2.59
N GLN A 71 -13.32 -5.84 1.52
CA GLN A 71 -14.40 -6.49 0.79
C GLN A 71 -15.04 -7.66 1.57
N ALA A 72 -14.29 -8.30 2.48
CA ALA A 72 -14.84 -9.34 3.34
C ALA A 72 -15.91 -8.78 4.30
N GLU A 73 -15.68 -7.60 4.88
CA GLU A 73 -16.70 -6.91 5.70
C GLU A 73 -17.92 -6.45 4.87
N GLU A 74 -17.71 -6.07 3.60
CA GLU A 74 -18.79 -5.69 2.71
C GLU A 74 -19.66 -6.90 2.31
N GLN A 75 -19.12 -8.10 2.13
CA GLN A 75 -19.92 -9.27 1.79
C GLN A 75 -20.85 -9.72 2.94
N ASP A 76 -20.42 -9.55 4.19
CA ASP A 76 -21.29 -9.75 5.36
C ASP A 76 -22.41 -8.70 5.45
N ARG A 77 -22.21 -7.49 4.92
CA ARG A 77 -23.24 -6.41 4.85
C ARG A 77 -24.13 -6.49 3.61
N ASN A 78 -23.64 -6.98 2.47
CA ASN A 78 -24.36 -7.06 1.20
C ASN A 78 -25.40 -8.19 1.13
N LEU A 79 -25.53 -9.02 2.18
CA LEU A 79 -26.70 -9.89 2.33
C LEU A 79 -27.99 -9.10 2.62
N GLU A 80 -27.90 -7.80 2.95
CA GLU A 80 -29.07 -6.99 3.32
C GLU A 80 -29.51 -5.90 2.33
N ASP A 81 -28.77 -5.55 1.26
CA ASP A 81 -29.24 -4.49 0.37
C ASP A 81 -28.98 -4.72 -1.14
N ASN A 82 -30.04 -5.11 -1.83
CA ASN A 82 -30.12 -5.11 -3.28
C ASN A 82 -30.43 -3.68 -3.76
N GLN A 83 -29.42 -2.94 -4.24
CA GLN A 83 -29.52 -2.18 -5.50
C GLN A 83 -28.21 -1.45 -5.88
N GLY A 84 -27.55 -2.00 -6.91
CA GLY A 84 -27.04 -1.24 -8.05
C GLY A 84 -26.15 -0.03 -7.79
N ARG A 85 -24.86 -0.29 -7.53
CA ARG A 85 -23.69 0.44 -8.06
C ARG A 85 -22.45 -0.29 -7.56
N VAL A 86 -21.67 -0.88 -8.46
CA VAL A 86 -20.35 -1.43 -8.12
C VAL A 86 -19.45 -0.22 -7.85
N SER A 87 -19.48 0.25 -6.61
CA SER A 87 -18.57 1.26 -6.08
C SER A 87 -17.23 0.56 -5.86
N LEU A 88 -16.21 0.94 -6.62
CA LEU A 88 -14.85 0.44 -6.37
C LEU A 88 -14.43 0.87 -4.95
N PRO A 89 -13.74 0.01 -4.18
CA PRO A 89 -13.44 0.21 -2.75
C PRO A 89 -12.60 1.47 -2.46
N PHE A 90 -11.94 2.04 -3.47
CA PHE A 90 -11.22 3.30 -3.34
C PHE A 90 -12.13 4.49 -2.99
N PHE A 91 -13.38 4.53 -3.47
CA PHE A 91 -14.29 5.63 -3.16
C PHE A 91 -14.98 5.46 -1.80
N THR A 92 -15.13 4.23 -1.28
CA THR A 92 -15.66 4.01 0.08
C THR A 92 -14.66 4.40 1.16
N LEU A 93 -13.35 4.24 0.95
CA LEU A 93 -12.33 4.70 1.89
C LEU A 93 -12.38 6.22 2.09
N HIS A 94 -12.59 7.00 1.02
CA HIS A 94 -12.70 8.45 1.14
C HIS A 94 -13.95 8.83 1.96
N ASP A 95 -15.09 8.21 1.69
CA ASP A 95 -16.34 8.42 2.44
C ASP A 95 -16.22 8.00 3.91
N VAL A 96 -15.54 6.88 4.20
CA VAL A 96 -15.28 6.42 5.58
C VAL A 96 -14.34 7.39 6.30
N LEU A 97 -13.26 7.84 5.64
CA LEU A 97 -12.30 8.79 6.21
C LEU A 97 -12.94 10.17 6.45
N ASP A 98 -13.76 10.65 5.52
CA ASP A 98 -14.51 11.91 5.68
C ASP A 98 -15.59 11.81 6.76
N LYS A 99 -16.26 10.66 6.93
CA LYS A 99 -17.16 10.41 8.07
C LYS A 99 -16.43 10.42 9.40
N LEU A 100 -15.27 9.77 9.50
CA LEU A 100 -14.44 9.79 10.70
C LEU A 100 -13.96 11.20 11.05
N ARG A 101 -13.63 12.01 10.05
CA ARG A 101 -13.29 13.43 10.24
C ARG A 101 -14.46 14.22 10.82
N LYS A 102 -15.67 14.02 10.28
CA LYS A 102 -16.86 14.76 10.70
C LYS A 102 -17.34 14.43 12.12
N ASN A 103 -17.23 13.17 12.54
CA ASN A 103 -17.61 12.76 13.91
C ASN A 103 -16.69 13.34 15.00
N LYS A 104 -15.48 13.80 14.63
CA LYS A 104 -14.55 14.43 15.56
C LYS A 104 -14.87 15.90 15.82
N ASP A 105 -15.59 16.56 14.90
CA ASP A 105 -16.01 17.96 15.02
C ASP A 105 -17.33 18.13 15.78
N GLU A 106 -18.13 17.06 15.94
CA GLU A 106 -19.44 17.06 16.62
C GLU A 106 -19.36 16.67 18.11
N SER A 107 -18.17 16.37 18.64
CA SER A 107 -17.93 15.97 20.04
C SER A 107 -17.34 17.08 20.93
N ASN A 108 -17.45 18.35 20.52
CA ASN A 108 -16.97 19.51 21.29
C ASN A 108 -18.10 20.49 21.59
#